data_AF-A0A2W4MIH7-F1
#
_entry.id   AF-A0A2W4MIH7-F1
#
_cell.length_a   1.000
_cell.length_b   1.000
_cell.length_c   1.000
_cell.angle_alpha   90.00
_cell.angle_beta   90.00
_cell.angle_gamma   90.00
#
_symmetry.space_group_name_H-M   'P 1'
#
loop_
_entity.id
_entity.type
_entity.pdbx_description
1 polymer ?
#
loop_
_entity_poly.entity_id
_entity_poly.type
_entity_poly.pdbx_seq_one_letter_code
_entity_poly.pdbx_strand_id
1 'polypeptide(L)'
;MMKFLRRHLLTIYAIGVFLYLFIPVALVILFGFNDVRGRFNFRWVGFTLDHWKSVFFGREFGGVPGLWDAMRTSLQLAFTSSAIGTVLG
;
A
#
# COMPACT_ATOMS: atom_id res chain seq x y z
N MET A 1 -37.21 -4.17 15.37
CA MET A 1 -35.79 -4.16 15.79
C MET A 1 -35.02 -5.42 15.36
N MET A 2 -35.38 -6.62 15.83
CA MET A 2 -34.59 -7.86 15.60
C MET A 2 -34.44 -8.31 14.13
N LYS A 3 -35.44 -8.05 13.28
CA LYS A 3 -35.38 -8.36 11.83
C LYS A 3 -34.37 -7.49 11.07
N PHE A 4 -34.25 -6.21 11.44
CA PHE A 4 -33.26 -5.30 10.85
C PHE A 4 -31.84 -5.69 11.26
N LEU A 5 -31.65 -6.00 12.55
CA LEU A 5 -30.37 -6.44 13.07
C LEU A 5 -29.91 -7.75 12.41
N ARG A 6 -30.77 -8.77 12.29
CA ARG A 6 -30.43 -10.01 11.56
C ARG A 6 -30.10 -9.77 10.08
N ARG A 7 -30.76 -8.80 9.43
CA ARG A 7 -30.51 -8.47 8.01
C ARG A 7 -29.16 -7.78 7.79
N HIS A 8 -28.69 -7.00 8.75
CA HIS A 8 -27.42 -6.24 8.64
C HIS A 8 -26.27 -6.82 9.46
N LEU A 9 -26.50 -7.88 10.25
CA LEU A 9 -25.48 -8.52 11.07
C LEU A 9 -24.28 -8.99 10.23
N LEU A 10 -24.53 -9.60 9.07
CA LEU A 10 -23.47 -10.01 8.15
C LEU A 10 -22.70 -8.82 7.60
N THR A 11 -23.39 -7.72 7.27
CA THR A 11 -22.75 -6.49 6.77
C THR A 11 -21.87 -5.86 7.83
N ILE A 12 -22.36 -5.72 9.07
CA ILE A 12 -21.60 -5.18 10.20
C ILE A 12 -20.38 -6.06 10.49
N TYR A 13 -20.57 -7.39 10.49
CA TYR A 13 -19.48 -8.34 10.66
C TYR A 13 -18.42 -8.22 9.55
N ALA A 14 -18.83 -8.18 8.29
CA ALA A 14 -17.93 -8.02 7.15
C ALA A 14 -17.17 -6.69 7.21
N ILE A 15 -17.83 -5.59 7.57
CA ILE A 15 -17.17 -4.29 7.80
C ILE A 15 -16.13 -4.42 8.92
N GLY A 16 -16.47 -5.08 10.03
CA GLY A 16 -15.52 -5.32 11.13
C GLY A 16 -14.29 -6.12 10.68
N VAL A 17 -14.48 -7.16 9.88
CA VAL A 17 -13.39 -7.96 9.30
C VAL A 17 -12.54 -7.12 8.36
N PHE A 18 -13.14 -6.36 7.45
CA PHE A 18 -12.40 -5.49 6.54
C PHE A 18 -11.62 -4.41 7.29
N LEU A 19 -12.22 -3.77 8.29
CA LEU A 19 -11.51 -2.81 9.14
C LEU A 19 -10.30 -3.47 9.81
N TYR A 20 -10.47 -4.65 10.40
CA TYR A 20 -9.37 -5.40 11.01
C TYR A 20 -8.24 -5.69 10.00
N LEU A 21 -8.57 -6.17 8.80
CA LEU A 21 -7.59 -6.48 7.76
C LEU A 21 -6.90 -5.23 7.19
N PHE A 22 -7.62 -4.10 7.08
CA PHE A 22 -7.11 -2.88 6.46
C PHE A 22 -6.43 -1.92 7.45
N ILE A 23 -6.63 -2.04 8.76
CA ILE A 23 -5.90 -1.25 9.76
C ILE A 23 -4.38 -1.24 9.51
N PRO A 24 -3.67 -2.38 9.34
CA PRO A 24 -2.23 -2.36 9.10
C PRO A 24 -1.86 -1.68 7.78
N VAL A 25 -2.65 -1.87 6.72
CA VAL A 25 -2.45 -1.21 5.43
C VAL A 25 -2.64 0.30 5.55
N ALA A 26 -3.68 0.74 6.25
CA ALA A 26 -3.95 2.14 6.52
C ALA A 26 -2.82 2.79 7.32
N LEU A 27 -2.22 2.08 8.28
CA LEU A 27 -1.05 2.56 9.02
C LEU A 27 0.17 2.72 8.11
N VAL A 28 0.45 1.77 7.21
CA VAL A 28 1.53 1.90 6.22
C VAL A 28 1.31 3.10 5.30
N ILE A 29 0.08 3.30 4.82
CA ILE A 29 -0.29 4.46 4.01
C ILE A 29 -0.08 5.75 4.79
N LEU A 30 -0.59 5.84 6.02
CA LEU A 30 -0.46 7.00 6.89
C LEU A 30 1.03 7.34 7.11
N PHE A 31 1.84 6.35 7.50
CA PHE A 31 3.28 6.52 7.72
C PHE A 31 4.05 6.82 6.43
N GLY A 32 3.50 6.51 5.24
CA GLY A 32 4.01 6.97 3.95
C GLY A 32 4.00 8.49 3.78
N PHE A 33 3.20 9.20 4.58
CA PHE A 33 3.19 10.67 4.66
C PHE A 33 3.95 11.22 5.87
N ASN A 34 4.66 10.38 6.63
CA ASN A 34 5.40 10.83 7.80
C ASN A 34 6.71 11.52 7.40
N ASP A 35 7.01 12.67 8.00
CA ASP A 35 8.29 13.38 7.87
C ASP A 35 9.37 12.69 8.71
N VAL A 36 9.91 11.59 8.19
CA VAL A 36 10.80 10.70 8.92
C VAL A 36 12.11 11.39 9.27
N ARG A 37 12.40 11.52 10.57
CA ARG A 37 13.71 11.97 11.07
C ARG A 37 14.58 10.78 11.42
N GLY A 38 15.50 10.44 10.52
CA GLY A 38 16.45 9.34 10.68
C GLY A 38 16.14 8.14 9.76
N ARG A 39 16.66 6.96 10.10
CA ARG A 39 16.59 5.77 9.24
C ARG A 39 15.33 4.91 9.42
N PHE A 40 14.52 5.20 10.44
CA PHE A 40 13.41 4.34 10.83
C PHE A 40 12.10 5.11 10.95
N ASN A 41 11.03 4.57 10.37
CA ASN A 41 9.71 5.18 10.33
C ASN A 41 8.74 4.54 11.36
N PHE A 42 9.12 4.54 12.65
CA PHE A 42 8.34 3.90 13.72
C PHE A 42 7.57 4.87 14.61
N ARG A 43 7.86 6.16 14.53
CA ARG A 43 7.18 7.21 15.30
C ARG A 43 6.67 8.28 14.36
N TRP A 44 5.44 8.71 14.59
CA TRP A 44 4.88 9.86 13.88
C TRP A 44 5.62 11.13 14.30
N VAL A 45 6.15 11.86 13.31
CA VAL A 45 6.90 13.11 13.51
C VAL A 45 6.14 14.29 12.92
N GLY A 46 5.61 14.16 11.71
CA GLY A 46 4.92 15.23 10.99
C GLY A 46 4.39 14.77 9.64
N PHE A 47 3.59 15.60 8.97
CA PHE A 47 3.07 15.31 7.64
C PHE A 47 3.95 15.93 6.54
N THR A 48 4.27 15.18 5.48
CA THR A 48 4.97 15.68 4.29
C THR A 48 4.49 15.02 3.00
N LEU A 49 4.60 15.74 1.88
CA LEU A 49 4.41 15.23 0.52
C LEU A 49 5.73 15.10 -0.25
N ASP A 50 6.86 15.43 0.38
CA ASP A 50 8.14 15.51 -0.31
C ASP A 50 8.65 14.14 -0.75
N HIS A 51 8.31 13.06 -0.01
CA HIS A 51 8.58 11.68 -0.41
C HIS A 51 7.86 11.32 -1.72
N TRP A 52 6.61 11.74 -1.89
CA TRP A 52 5.87 11.48 -3.12
C TRP A 52 6.40 12.33 -4.29
N LYS A 53 6.75 13.59 -4.02
CA LYS A 53 7.37 14.46 -5.02
C LYS A 53 8.72 13.92 -5.47
N SER A 54 9.56 13.41 -4.57
CA SER A 54 10.86 12.86 -4.93
C SER A 54 10.71 11.64 -5.84
N VAL A 55 9.75 10.75 -5.57
CA VAL A 55 9.49 9.54 -6.37
C VAL A 55 9.11 9.87 -7.83
N PHE A 56 8.36 10.94 -8.09
CA PHE A 56 7.82 11.22 -9.42
C PHE A 56 8.46 12.42 -10.14
N PHE A 57 8.92 13.43 -9.39
CA PHE A 57 9.33 14.74 -9.89
C PHE A 57 10.74 15.15 -9.46
N GLY A 58 11.60 14.19 -9.13
CA GLY A 58 13.03 14.43 -8.91
C GLY A 58 13.73 14.98 -10.17
N ARG A 59 15.00 15.40 -10.03
CA ARG A 59 15.82 15.86 -11.18
C ARG A 59 15.96 14.81 -12.28
N GLU A 60 15.89 13.54 -11.88
CA GLU A 60 15.68 12.41 -12.76
C GLU A 60 14.30 11.83 -12.45
N PHE A 61 13.61 11.29 -13.46
CA PHE A 61 12.37 10.55 -13.25
C PHE A 61 12.65 9.44 -12.22
N GLY A 62 12.11 9.62 -11.02
CA GLY A 62 12.40 8.73 -9.92
C GLY A 62 12.94 9.33 -8.66
N GLY A 63 13.79 10.36 -8.71
CA GLY A 63 14.46 11.03 -7.58
C GLY A 63 15.08 10.15 -6.47
N VAL A 64 14.92 8.82 -6.57
CA VAL A 64 15.23 7.75 -5.65
C VAL A 64 15.95 6.72 -6.52
N PRO A 65 17.29 6.62 -6.41
CA PRO A 65 18.08 5.76 -7.27
C PRO A 65 17.58 4.30 -7.27
N GLY A 66 17.38 3.75 -8.47
CA GLY A 66 16.98 2.35 -8.67
C GLY A 66 15.51 2.00 -8.40
N LEU A 67 14.68 2.93 -7.89
CA LEU A 67 13.28 2.64 -7.58
C LEU A 67 12.48 2.21 -8.82
N TRP A 68 12.58 2.96 -9.92
CA TRP A 68 11.82 2.69 -11.14
C TRP A 68 12.34 1.49 -11.92
N ASP A 69 13.65 1.28 -11.92
CA ASP A 69 14.26 0.10 -12.56
C ASP A 69 13.82 -1.19 -11.84
N ALA A 70 13.84 -1.17 -10.50
CA ALA A 70 13.33 -2.26 -9.69
C ALA A 70 11.83 -2.49 -9.95
N MET A 71 11.02 -1.44 -9.97
CA MET A 71 9.57 -1.55 -10.20
C MET A 71 9.27 -2.15 -11.59
N ARG A 72 9.94 -1.66 -12.65
CA ARG A 72 9.80 -2.21 -14.01
C ARG A 72 10.19 -3.69 -14.04
N THR A 73 11.31 -4.04 -13.43
CA THR A 73 11.80 -5.43 -13.36
C THR A 73 10.80 -6.32 -12.65
N SER A 74 10.27 -5.89 -11.50
CA SER A 74 9.25 -6.63 -10.75
C SER A 74 7.97 -6.85 -11.56
N LEU A 75 7.48 -5.83 -12.27
CA LEU A 75 6.29 -5.95 -13.10
C LEU A 75 6.49 -6.92 -14.27
N GLN A 76 7.63 -6.83 -14.96
CA GLN A 76 7.97 -7.76 -16.04
C GLN A 76 8.07 -9.20 -15.56
N LEU A 77 8.71 -9.42 -14.41
CA LEU A 77 8.86 -10.73 -13.81
C LEU A 77 7.51 -11.29 -13.33
N ALA A 78 6.69 -10.47 -12.68
CA ALA A 78 5.37 -10.87 -12.19
C ALA A 78 4.45 -11.27 -13.35
N PHE A 79 4.44 -10.48 -14.43
CA PHE A 79 3.64 -10.79 -15.62
C PHE A 79 4.11 -12.07 -16.30
N THR A 80 5.42 -12.19 -16.56
CA THR A 80 5.99 -13.34 -17.28
C THR A 80 5.81 -14.64 -16.49
N SER A 81 6.07 -14.62 -15.18
CA SER A 81 5.89 -15.80 -14.33
C SER A 81 4.42 -16.21 -14.21
N SER A 82 3.50 -15.25 -14.07
CA SER A 82 2.05 -15.52 -14.04
C SER A 82 1.56 -16.10 -15.37
N ALA A 83 2.02 -15.57 -16.50
CA ALA A 83 1.64 -16.05 -17.83
C ALA A 83 2.10 -17.50 -18.04
N ILE A 84 3.37 -17.79 -17.76
CA ILE A 84 3.93 -19.15 -17.86
C ILE A 84 3.18 -20.09 -16.91
N GLY A 85 2.97 -19.67 -15.66
CA GLY A 85 2.24 -20.46 -14.66
C GLY A 85 0.79 -20.73 -15.06
N THR A 86 0.12 -19.81 -15.75
CA THR A 86 -1.26 -20.00 -16.23
C THR A 86 -1.33 -20.96 -17.42
N VAL A 87 -0.32 -20.97 -18.29
CA VAL A 87 -0.26 -21.88 -19.44
C VAL A 87 0.09 -23.30 -19.03
N LEU A 88 0.97 -23.45 -18.03
CA LEU A 88 1.51 -24.75 -17.60
C LEU A 88 0.78 -25.39 -16.41
N GLY A 89 0.10 -24.59 -15.57
CA GLY A 89 -0.66 -25.05 -14.40
C GLY A 89 -2.00 -25.62 -14.78
#